data_AF-A0A163EP85-F1
#
_entry.id   AF-A0A163EP85-F1
#
_cell.length_a   1.000
_cell.length_b   1.000
_cell.length_c   1.000
_cell.angle_alpha   90.00
_cell.angle_beta   90.00
_cell.angle_gamma   90.00
#
_symmetry.space_group_name_H-M   'P 1'
#
loop_
_entity.id
_entity.type
_entity.pdbx_description
1 polymer ?
#
loop_
_entity_poly.entity_id
_entity_poly.type
_entity_poly.pdbx_seq_one_letter_code
_entity_poly.pdbx_strand_id
1 'polypeptide(L)'
;MMRSPPKAQEAYGFTLVEVMITVVIVGILSAIALPNYFRQVQRTKQNEAASTLAQFQTTAATYLDEFNLLPGSWAHLNDVAVIMTDNGTATAGDFSAITLPGGQYSVSRTNAANNYYEFTATSTNDNASEYNVIACVCLSTGASDLKKGTIDNSEGQVTAANLVCKPCPA
;
A
#
# COMPACT_ATOMS: atom_id res chain seq x y z
N MET A 1 64.70 -30.37 25.82
CA MET A 1 63.56 -29.48 25.47
C MET A 1 62.27 -30.23 25.73
N MET A 2 61.55 -29.89 26.81
CA MET A 2 60.28 -30.53 27.20
C MET A 2 59.15 -29.57 26.80
N ARG A 3 58.33 -29.96 25.83
CA ARG A 3 57.21 -29.14 25.32
C ARG A 3 55.98 -29.41 26.20
N SER A 4 55.53 -28.40 26.93
CA SER A 4 54.34 -28.47 27.77
C SER A 4 53.10 -28.77 26.92
N PRO A 5 52.21 -29.68 27.35
CA PRO A 5 50.98 -29.97 26.62
C PRO A 5 50.01 -28.77 26.70
N PRO A 6 49.24 -28.50 25.62
CA PRO A 6 48.23 -27.45 25.63
C PRO A 6 47.08 -27.81 26.58
N LYS A 7 46.65 -26.84 27.41
CA LYS A 7 45.45 -26.98 28.25
C LYS A 7 44.22 -27.12 27.36
N ALA A 8 43.47 -28.21 27.52
CA ALA A 8 42.15 -28.36 26.91
C ALA A 8 41.22 -27.27 27.48
N GLN A 9 40.64 -26.46 26.59
CA GLN A 9 39.61 -25.50 26.98
C GLN A 9 38.34 -26.28 27.34
N GLU A 10 37.83 -26.09 28.56
CA GLU A 10 36.53 -26.64 28.95
C GLU A 10 35.44 -25.97 28.10
N ALA A 11 34.74 -26.78 27.31
CA ALA A 11 33.58 -26.32 26.56
C ALA A 11 32.42 -26.10 27.54
N TYR A 12 32.17 -24.84 27.90
CA TYR A 12 30.93 -24.44 28.57
C TYR A 12 29.77 -24.62 27.59
N GLY A 13 29.03 -25.73 27.75
CA GLY A 13 27.81 -26.00 26.98
C GLY A 13 26.59 -25.34 27.62
N PHE A 14 25.62 -24.93 26.78
CA PHE A 14 24.31 -24.46 27.22
C PHE A 14 23.53 -25.59 27.91
N THR A 15 22.80 -25.27 28.98
CA THR A 15 21.95 -26.25 29.65
C THR A 15 20.63 -26.42 28.93
N LEU A 16 20.06 -27.63 28.94
CA LEU A 16 18.72 -27.89 28.36
C LEU A 16 17.63 -27.01 28.99
N VAL A 17 17.79 -26.69 30.28
CA VAL A 17 16.85 -25.84 31.04
C VAL A 17 16.92 -24.39 30.54
N GLU A 18 18.10 -23.88 30.25
CA GLU A 18 18.31 -22.53 29.69
C GLU A 18 17.66 -22.39 28.31
N VAL A 19 17.79 -23.40 27.46
CA VAL A 19 17.10 -23.43 26.16
C VAL A 19 15.58 -23.56 26.32
N MET A 20 15.09 -24.31 27.31
CA MET A 20 13.64 -24.42 27.55
C MET A 20 13.02 -23.08 27.97
N ILE A 21 13.63 -22.39 28.94
CA ILE A 21 13.09 -21.13 29.46
C ILE A 21 13.13 -20.04 28.37
N THR A 22 14.22 -19.97 27.60
CA THR A 22 14.36 -19.00 26.52
C THR A 22 13.30 -19.18 25.43
N VAL A 23 13.03 -20.42 25.00
CA VAL A 23 11.98 -20.69 24.01
C VAL A 23 10.59 -20.32 24.54
N VAL A 24 10.32 -20.56 25.82
CA VAL A 24 9.04 -20.16 26.44
C VAL A 24 8.87 -18.63 26.43
N ILE A 25 9.91 -17.88 26.82
CA ILE A 25 9.86 -16.41 26.82
C ILE A 25 9.67 -15.87 25.40
N VAL A 26 10.45 -16.36 24.43
CA VAL A 26 10.33 -15.94 23.02
C VAL A 26 8.95 -16.31 22.44
N GLY A 27 8.38 -17.45 22.84
CA GLY A 27 7.04 -17.88 22.45
C GLY A 27 5.95 -16.90 22.89
N ILE A 28 5.99 -16.45 24.16
CA ILE A 28 5.03 -15.48 24.70
C ILE A 28 5.14 -14.13 23.98
N LEU A 29 6.37 -13.63 23.79
CA LEU A 29 6.60 -12.36 23.11
C LEU A 29 6.14 -12.42 21.64
N SER A 30 6.41 -13.52 20.95
CA SER A 30 6.06 -13.71 19.53
C SER A 30 4.55 -13.75 19.31
N ALA A 31 3.79 -14.33 20.23
CA ALA A 31 2.33 -14.42 20.13
C ALA A 31 1.64 -13.05 20.05
N ILE A 32 2.20 -12.03 20.72
CA ILE A 32 1.66 -10.67 20.72
C ILE A 32 2.31 -9.82 19.62
N ALA A 33 3.61 -9.99 19.39
CA ALA A 33 4.38 -9.16 18.45
C ALA A 33 4.04 -9.46 16.99
N LEU A 34 3.93 -10.73 16.59
CA LEU A 34 3.70 -11.12 15.20
C LEU A 34 2.40 -10.56 14.58
N PRO A 35 1.22 -10.69 15.21
CA PRO A 35 0.00 -10.14 14.62
C PRO A 35 0.03 -8.62 14.50
N ASN A 36 0.71 -7.93 15.42
CA ASN A 36 0.90 -6.48 15.36
C ASN A 36 1.86 -6.08 14.23
N TYR A 37 2.95 -6.82 14.07
CA TYR A 37 3.92 -6.60 13.00
C TYR A 37 3.28 -6.72 11.61
N PHE A 38 2.51 -7.79 11.36
CA PHE A 38 1.85 -7.97 10.06
C PHE A 38 0.83 -6.86 9.75
N ARG A 39 0.08 -6.38 10.75
CA ARG A 39 -0.81 -5.22 10.59
C ARG A 39 -0.04 -3.94 10.26
N GLN A 40 1.09 -3.71 10.93
CA GLN A 40 1.92 -2.54 10.65
C GLN A 40 2.48 -2.57 9.23
N VAL A 41 2.98 -3.72 8.77
CA VAL A 41 3.47 -3.90 7.40
C VAL A 41 2.38 -3.60 6.38
N GLN A 42 1.15 -4.07 6.63
CA GLN A 42 0.03 -3.81 5.72
C GLN A 42 -0.38 -2.34 5.70
N ARG A 43 -0.39 -1.66 6.87
CA ARG A 43 -0.61 -0.19 6.95
C ARG A 43 0.47 0.60 6.21
N THR A 44 1.73 0.18 6.28
CA THR A 44 2.81 0.81 5.53
C THR A 44 2.57 0.72 4.03
N LYS A 45 2.20 -0.46 3.51
CA LYS A 45 1.89 -0.65 2.09
C LYS A 45 0.64 0.15 1.67
N GLN A 46 -0.37 0.22 2.53
CA GLN A 46 -1.55 1.05 2.30
C GLN A 46 -1.17 2.54 2.20
N ASN A 47 -0.27 3.01 3.05
CA ASN A 47 0.22 4.39 3.00
C ASN A 47 1.01 4.68 1.73
N GLU A 48 1.80 3.72 1.25
CA GLU A 48 2.49 3.82 -0.04
C GLU A 48 1.48 3.93 -1.19
N ALA A 49 0.48 3.03 -1.25
CA ALA A 49 -0.59 3.09 -2.25
C ALA A 49 -1.35 4.43 -2.18
N ALA A 50 -1.66 4.92 -0.99
CA ALA A 50 -2.30 6.22 -0.80
C ALA A 50 -1.44 7.38 -1.31
N SER A 51 -0.13 7.35 -1.08
CA SER A 51 0.80 8.35 -1.62
C SER A 51 0.79 8.33 -3.15
N THR A 52 0.79 7.15 -3.75
CA THR A 52 0.74 7.03 -5.21
C THR A 52 -0.59 7.49 -5.79
N LEU A 53 -1.71 7.22 -5.11
CA LEU A 53 -3.01 7.75 -5.51
C LEU A 53 -3.08 9.27 -5.41
N ALA A 54 -2.51 9.86 -4.36
CA ALA A 54 -2.41 11.32 -4.24
C ALA A 54 -1.61 11.92 -5.40
N GLN A 55 -0.52 11.25 -5.81
CA GLN A 55 0.23 11.63 -7.00
C GLN A 55 -0.65 11.57 -8.25
N PHE A 56 -1.46 10.52 -8.45
CA PHE A 56 -2.38 10.43 -9.60
C PHE A 56 -3.39 11.57 -9.65
N GLN A 57 -3.94 11.99 -8.49
CA GLN A 57 -4.84 13.14 -8.42
C GLN A 57 -4.16 14.42 -8.90
N THR A 58 -2.93 14.68 -8.42
CA THR A 58 -2.15 15.85 -8.81
C THR A 58 -1.78 15.79 -10.29
N THR A 59 -1.27 14.66 -10.78
CA THR A 59 -0.90 14.48 -12.20
C THR A 59 -2.11 14.69 -13.11
N ALA A 60 -3.28 14.17 -12.74
CA ALA A 60 -4.49 14.37 -13.53
C ALA A 60 -4.92 15.84 -13.60
N ALA A 61 -4.81 16.57 -12.50
CA ALA A 61 -5.12 18.00 -12.45
C ALA A 61 -4.10 18.83 -13.27
N THR A 62 -2.81 18.52 -13.16
CA THR A 62 -1.76 19.18 -13.94
C THR A 62 -1.91 18.93 -15.44
N TYR A 63 -2.29 17.71 -15.85
CA TYR A 63 -2.56 17.40 -17.25
C TYR A 63 -3.69 18.27 -17.82
N LEU A 64 -4.76 18.48 -17.04
CA LEU A 64 -5.84 19.37 -17.46
C LEU A 64 -5.35 20.83 -17.58
N ASP A 65 -4.50 21.30 -16.68
CA ASP A 65 -3.94 22.66 -16.73
C ASP A 65 -3.04 22.88 -17.96
N GLU A 66 -2.20 21.89 -18.29
CA GLU A 66 -1.25 21.98 -19.40
C GLU A 66 -1.89 21.82 -20.77
N PHE A 67 -2.78 20.83 -20.93
CA PHE A 67 -3.34 20.46 -22.24
C PHE A 67 -4.77 20.96 -22.44
N ASN A 68 -5.41 21.52 -21.40
CA ASN A 68 -6.82 21.91 -21.40
C ASN A 68 -7.75 20.77 -21.86
N LEU A 69 -7.34 19.52 -21.60
CA LEU A 69 -8.00 18.28 -21.98
C LEU A 69 -7.99 17.33 -20.79
N LEU A 70 -9.07 16.55 -20.64
CA LEU A 70 -9.17 15.55 -19.57
C LEU A 70 -8.31 14.32 -19.92
N PRO A 71 -7.49 13.80 -18.99
CA PRO A 71 -6.66 12.63 -19.27
C PRO A 71 -7.53 11.39 -19.43
N GLY A 72 -7.69 10.90 -20.66
CA GLY A 72 -8.47 9.70 -20.99
C GLY A 72 -7.81 8.34 -20.70
N SER A 73 -6.51 8.30 -20.41
CA SER A 73 -5.73 7.06 -20.32
C SER A 73 -4.56 7.17 -19.33
N TRP A 74 -3.96 6.04 -18.97
CA TRP A 74 -2.68 6.03 -18.22
C TRP A 74 -1.53 6.63 -19.04
N ALA A 75 -1.56 6.48 -20.37
CA ALA A 75 -0.58 7.09 -21.25
C ALA A 75 -0.55 8.62 -21.15
N HIS A 76 -1.73 9.28 -21.10
CA HIS A 76 -1.80 10.72 -20.92
C HIS A 76 -1.23 11.19 -19.57
N LEU A 77 -1.41 10.40 -18.50
CA LEU A 77 -0.80 10.73 -17.22
C LEU A 77 0.73 10.61 -17.24
N ASN A 78 1.29 9.68 -18.03
CA ASN A 78 2.74 9.54 -18.16
C ASN A 78 3.41 10.75 -18.82
N ASP A 79 2.69 11.53 -19.62
CA ASP A 79 3.23 12.75 -20.25
C ASP A 79 3.60 13.82 -19.20
N VAL A 80 2.90 13.83 -18.06
CA VAL A 80 3.17 14.73 -16.93
C VAL A 80 4.07 14.07 -15.89
N ALA A 81 3.72 12.85 -15.46
CA ALA A 81 4.49 12.10 -14.49
C ALA A 81 4.43 10.61 -14.80
N VAL A 82 5.60 9.99 -14.99
CA VAL A 82 5.69 8.56 -15.31
C VAL A 82 5.14 7.71 -14.17
N ILE A 83 4.12 6.91 -14.49
CA ILE A 83 3.51 5.95 -13.58
C ILE A 83 4.16 4.60 -13.81
N MET A 84 4.84 4.09 -12.78
CA MET A 84 5.45 2.75 -12.82
C MET A 84 4.46 1.69 -12.34
N THR A 85 4.54 0.53 -12.97
CA THR A 85 3.84 -0.72 -12.62
C THR A 85 4.89 -1.81 -12.40
N ASP A 86 4.46 -2.97 -11.92
CA ASP A 86 5.31 -4.16 -11.77
C ASP A 86 5.94 -4.64 -13.10
N ASN A 87 5.32 -4.32 -14.25
CA ASN A 87 5.78 -4.74 -15.58
C ASN A 87 6.35 -3.57 -16.42
N GLY A 88 6.72 -2.45 -15.78
CA GLY A 88 7.21 -1.25 -16.46
C GLY A 88 6.21 -0.09 -16.40
N THR A 89 6.33 0.90 -17.29
CA THR A 89 5.45 2.08 -17.27
C THR A 89 4.00 1.74 -17.65
N ALA A 90 3.03 2.43 -17.05
CA ALA A 90 1.60 2.21 -17.32
C ALA A 90 1.20 2.75 -18.69
N THR A 91 1.37 1.99 -19.77
CA THR A 91 1.12 2.46 -21.15
C THR A 91 -0.27 2.13 -21.69
N ALA A 92 -1.19 1.66 -20.84
CA ALA A 92 -2.52 1.28 -21.30
C ALA A 92 -3.30 2.51 -21.81
N GLY A 93 -3.97 2.34 -22.94
CA GLY A 93 -4.80 3.36 -23.60
C GLY A 93 -6.11 3.68 -22.87
N ASP A 94 -6.41 2.95 -21.80
CA ASP A 94 -7.57 3.12 -20.93
C ASP A 94 -7.15 3.03 -19.46
N PHE A 95 -8.02 3.43 -18.53
CA PHE A 95 -7.79 3.27 -17.09
C PHE A 95 -8.14 1.88 -16.56
N SER A 96 -7.67 0.84 -17.24
CA SER A 96 -7.75 -0.53 -16.75
C SER A 96 -6.93 -0.71 -15.47
N ALA A 97 -7.22 -1.77 -14.71
CA ALA A 97 -6.49 -2.05 -13.48
C ALA A 97 -5.00 -2.29 -13.77
N ILE A 98 -4.12 -1.48 -13.19
CA ILE A 98 -2.66 -1.62 -13.23
C ILE A 98 -2.14 -2.06 -11.88
N THR A 99 -1.13 -2.91 -11.84
CA THR A 99 -0.52 -3.35 -10.58
C THR A 99 0.63 -2.42 -10.22
N LEU A 100 0.57 -1.82 -9.04
CA LEU A 100 1.65 -0.99 -8.49
C LEU A 100 2.94 -1.81 -8.33
N PRO A 101 4.12 -1.14 -8.33
CA PRO A 101 5.38 -1.80 -8.05
C PRO A 101 5.31 -2.58 -6.73
N GLY A 102 5.77 -3.83 -6.74
CA GLY A 102 5.70 -4.72 -5.59
C GLY A 102 4.47 -5.63 -5.55
N GLY A 103 3.54 -5.54 -6.50
CA GLY A 103 2.54 -6.59 -6.76
C GLY A 103 1.36 -6.68 -5.78
N GLN A 104 1.25 -5.76 -4.82
CA GLN A 104 0.32 -5.91 -3.68
C GLN A 104 -0.97 -5.11 -3.82
N TYR A 105 -0.96 -4.10 -4.70
CA TYR A 105 -2.10 -3.24 -4.97
C TYR A 105 -2.29 -3.10 -6.47
N SER A 106 -3.54 -3.22 -6.90
CA SER A 106 -3.97 -2.84 -8.24
C SER A 106 -4.77 -1.54 -8.17
N VAL A 107 -4.50 -0.62 -9.09
CA VAL A 107 -5.22 0.65 -9.20
C VAL A 107 -6.01 0.68 -10.49
N SER A 108 -7.28 1.07 -10.40
CA SER A 108 -8.11 1.38 -11.55
C SER A 108 -8.83 2.70 -11.34
N ARG A 109 -9.41 3.23 -12.42
CA ARG A 109 -10.36 4.36 -12.35
C ARG A 109 -11.77 3.85 -12.60
N THR A 110 -12.71 4.17 -11.71
CA THR A 110 -14.09 3.63 -11.79
C THR A 110 -15.10 4.66 -12.31
N ASN A 111 -14.86 5.96 -12.15
CA ASN A 111 -15.79 7.00 -12.57
C ASN A 111 -15.05 8.18 -13.23
N ALA A 112 -15.64 8.72 -14.31
CA ALA A 112 -15.10 9.84 -15.09
C ALA A 112 -16.18 10.88 -15.46
N ALA A 113 -17.37 10.81 -14.85
CA ALA A 113 -18.45 11.74 -15.15
C ALA A 113 -18.15 13.13 -14.56
N ASN A 114 -18.54 14.21 -15.26
CA ASN A 114 -18.52 15.59 -14.76
C ASN A 114 -17.18 16.08 -14.19
N ASN A 115 -16.06 15.82 -14.91
CA ASN A 115 -14.71 16.21 -14.47
C ASN A 115 -14.30 15.63 -13.10
N TYR A 116 -14.94 14.54 -12.66
CA TYR A 116 -14.67 13.87 -11.40
C TYR A 116 -14.05 12.51 -11.66
N TYR A 117 -12.82 12.33 -11.19
CA TYR A 117 -12.05 11.10 -11.35
C TYR A 117 -11.94 10.41 -10.00
N GLU A 118 -12.26 9.12 -10.00
CA GLU A 118 -12.17 8.26 -8.83
C GLU A 118 -11.17 7.13 -9.11
N PHE A 119 -10.04 7.16 -8.39
CA PHE A 119 -9.01 6.15 -8.42
C PHE A 119 -9.15 5.24 -7.20
N THR A 120 -9.20 3.94 -7.44
CA THR A 120 -9.34 2.94 -6.40
C THR A 120 -8.14 2.03 -6.43
N ALA A 121 -7.40 1.97 -5.32
CA ALA A 121 -6.35 0.98 -5.08
C ALA A 121 -6.93 -0.18 -4.27
N THR A 122 -7.06 -1.33 -4.92
CA THR A 122 -7.48 -2.59 -4.32
C THR A 122 -6.28 -3.47 -4.00
N SER A 123 -6.22 -4.02 -2.80
CA SER A 123 -5.22 -5.04 -2.47
C SER A 123 -5.46 -6.31 -3.29
N THR A 124 -4.38 -6.93 -3.79
CA THR A 124 -4.43 -8.19 -4.55
C THR A 124 -4.65 -9.43 -3.66
N ASN A 125 -4.57 -9.26 -2.33
CA ASN A 125 -4.82 -10.33 -1.36
C ASN A 125 -6.28 -10.27 -0.86
N ASP A 126 -7.02 -11.39 -0.98
CA ASP A 126 -8.45 -11.52 -0.61
C ASP A 126 -8.78 -11.06 0.83
N ASN A 127 -7.85 -11.25 1.78
CA ASN A 127 -8.03 -10.90 3.19
C ASN A 127 -7.58 -9.47 3.56
N ALA A 128 -7.23 -8.64 2.57
CA ALA A 128 -6.72 -7.29 2.79
C ALA A 128 -7.58 -6.21 2.13
N SER A 129 -8.82 -6.54 1.76
CA SER A 129 -9.81 -5.58 1.28
C SER A 129 -10.07 -4.43 2.28
N GLU A 130 -9.82 -4.68 3.57
CA GLU A 130 -9.88 -3.67 4.65
C GLU A 130 -8.80 -2.60 4.54
N TYR A 131 -7.76 -2.82 3.72
CA TYR A 131 -6.65 -1.90 3.49
C TYR A 131 -6.71 -1.25 2.11
N ASN A 132 -7.85 -1.30 1.44
CA ASN A 132 -8.06 -0.59 0.18
C ASN A 132 -7.97 0.93 0.40
N VAL A 133 -7.66 1.65 -0.67
CA VAL A 133 -7.59 3.12 -0.66
C VAL A 133 -8.38 3.66 -1.83
N ILE A 134 -9.15 4.71 -1.61
CA ILE A 134 -9.78 5.47 -2.67
C ILE A 134 -9.26 6.90 -2.65
N ALA A 135 -9.12 7.48 -3.83
CA ALA A 135 -8.75 8.86 -3.99
C ALA A 135 -9.56 9.45 -5.13
N CYS A 136 -10.17 10.60 -4.90
CA CYS A 136 -11.02 11.23 -5.91
C CYS A 136 -10.65 12.69 -6.09
N VAL A 137 -10.73 13.17 -7.32
CA VAL A 137 -10.37 14.54 -7.68
C VAL A 137 -11.44 15.11 -8.60
N CYS A 138 -11.92 16.29 -8.25
CA CYS A 138 -12.64 17.12 -9.21
C CYS A 138 -11.65 18.02 -9.95
N LEU A 139 -11.51 17.77 -11.23
CA LEU A 139 -10.63 18.50 -12.14
C LEU A 139 -11.17 19.90 -12.46
N SER A 140 -12.46 20.17 -12.24
CA SER A 140 -13.05 21.52 -12.43
C SER A 140 -12.67 22.50 -11.32
N THR A 141 -12.62 22.03 -10.07
CA THR A 141 -12.40 22.88 -8.88
C THR A 141 -11.06 22.63 -8.19
N GLY A 142 -10.35 21.56 -8.57
CA GLY A 142 -9.15 21.09 -7.87
C GLY A 142 -9.43 20.41 -6.53
N ALA A 143 -10.70 20.24 -6.14
CA ALA A 143 -11.06 19.59 -4.88
C ALA A 143 -10.69 18.10 -4.92
N SER A 144 -9.90 17.64 -3.95
CA SER A 144 -9.50 16.24 -3.81
C SER A 144 -9.85 15.68 -2.44
N ASP A 145 -10.13 14.38 -2.40
CA ASP A 145 -10.37 13.62 -1.17
C ASP A 145 -9.63 12.29 -1.25
N LEU A 146 -9.12 11.80 -0.13
CA LEU A 146 -8.43 10.51 -0.05
C LEU A 146 -8.87 9.79 1.21
N LYS A 147 -9.36 8.56 1.04
CA LYS A 147 -9.80 7.72 2.15
C LYS A 147 -9.07 6.38 2.13
N LYS A 148 -8.65 5.96 3.32
CA LYS A 148 -7.99 4.67 3.58
C LYS A 148 -8.98 3.79 4.33
N GLY A 149 -9.09 2.51 3.98
CA GLY A 149 -9.80 1.54 4.79
C GLY A 149 -9.13 1.37 6.17
N THR A 150 -9.92 1.26 7.24
CA THR A 150 -9.42 0.92 8.58
C THR A 150 -10.19 -0.29 9.13
N ILE A 151 -9.55 -1.01 10.04
CA ILE A 151 -10.12 -2.12 10.79
C ILE A 151 -10.49 -1.59 12.19
N ASP A 152 -11.60 -0.88 12.32
CA ASP A 152 -12.08 -0.43 13.64
C ASP A 152 -13.52 -0.89 13.86
N ASN A 153 -13.73 -1.63 14.95
CA ASN A 153 -15.01 -2.22 15.39
C ASN A 153 -16.06 -1.17 15.82
N SER A 154 -15.97 0.07 15.36
CA SER A 154 -16.86 1.16 15.75
C SER A 154 -17.42 1.93 14.55
N GLU A 155 -16.92 1.72 13.33
CA GLU A 155 -17.48 2.33 12.11
C GLU A 155 -17.49 1.39 10.90
N GLY A 156 -17.75 0.10 11.13
CA GLY A 156 -18.23 -0.84 10.10
C GLY A 156 -17.37 -0.92 8.84
N GLN A 157 -16.46 -1.90 8.82
CA GLN A 157 -15.82 -2.50 7.64
C GLN A 157 -16.02 -1.72 6.33
N VAL A 158 -15.01 -0.92 5.96
CA VAL A 158 -15.01 -0.29 4.65
C VAL A 158 -14.54 -1.33 3.63
N THR A 159 -15.47 -2.19 3.20
CA THR A 159 -15.34 -2.84 1.89
C THR A 159 -15.21 -1.73 0.83
N ALA A 160 -14.58 -1.99 -0.31
CA ALA A 160 -14.40 -0.99 -1.39
C ALA A 160 -15.73 -0.25 -1.76
N ALA A 161 -16.88 -0.83 -1.43
CA ALA A 161 -18.22 -0.26 -1.60
C ALA A 161 -18.57 0.91 -0.65
N ASN A 162 -17.88 1.10 0.46
CA ASN A 162 -18.20 2.13 1.47
C ASN A 162 -17.16 3.28 1.52
N LEU A 163 -16.09 3.17 0.71
CA LEU A 163 -15.18 4.28 0.47
C LEU A 163 -15.78 5.18 -0.60
N VAL A 164 -16.63 6.13 -0.21
CA VAL A 164 -17.21 7.12 -1.14
C VAL A 164 -16.52 8.46 -0.92
N CYS A 165 -15.91 9.04 -1.95
CA CYS A 165 -15.42 10.40 -1.88
C CYS A 165 -16.55 11.41 -2.13
N LYS A 166 -16.31 12.67 -1.78
CA LYS A 166 -17.27 13.73 -2.10
C LYS A 166 -17.32 13.98 -3.61
N PRO A 167 -18.52 13.99 -4.23
CA PRO A 167 -18.67 14.34 -5.63
C PRO A 167 -18.32 15.81 -5.86
N CYS A 168 -18.00 16.15 -7.11
CA CYS A 168 -17.75 17.54 -7.48
C CYS A 168 -19.03 18.39 -7.30
N PRO A 169 -18.93 19.61 -6.75
CA PRO A 169 -20.04 20.56 -6.84
C PRO A 169 -20.37 20.83 -8.31
N ALA A 170 -21.68 20.85 -8.61
CA ALA A 170 -22.22 21.18 -9.93
C ALA A 170 -22.03 22.66 -10.27
#